data_AF-A0A1H6P2A9-F1
#
_entry.id   AF-A0A1H6P2A9-F1
#
_cell.length_a   1.000
_cell.length_b   1.000
_cell.length_c   1.000
_cell.angle_alpha   90.00
_cell.angle_beta   90.00
_cell.angle_gamma   90.00
#
_symmetry.space_group_name_H-M   'P 1'
#
loop_
_entity.id
_entity.type
_entity.pdbx_description
1 polymer ?
#
loop_
_entity_poly.entity_id
_entity_poly.type
_entity_poly.pdbx_seq_one_letter_code
_entity_poly.pdbx_strand_id
1 'polypeptide(L)'
;MSDEFSFVWLLRLLEQSYEEVARDVPGAVAALRIDRPLPADMSLQQLLISTLESGSPYWTGLAIKWVEQGFPRDSELIKALRQCSDNKAIAQSDRHKARRFAGRV
;
A
#
# COMPACT_ATOMS: atom_id res chain seq x y z
N MET A 1 20.94 9.84 2.49
CA MET A 1 20.04 10.84 1.89
C MET A 1 18.80 10.07 1.49
N SER A 2 17.80 10.04 2.37
CA SER A 2 16.62 9.21 2.19
C SER A 2 15.69 9.87 1.19
N ASP A 3 15.52 9.27 0.01
CA ASP A 3 14.40 9.48 -0.92
C ASP A 3 13.06 9.01 -0.30
N GLU A 4 12.88 9.20 1.01
CA GLU A 4 11.83 8.57 1.83
C GLU A 4 10.41 9.05 1.47
N PHE A 5 10.30 10.14 0.72
CA PHE A 5 9.03 10.78 0.36
C PHE A 5 8.77 10.88 -1.15
N SER A 6 9.55 10.18 -1.98
CA SER A 6 9.36 10.20 -3.44
C SER A 6 8.06 9.51 -3.90
N PHE A 7 7.33 8.82 -3.01
CA PHE A 7 6.08 8.09 -3.33
C PHE A 7 4.80 8.71 -2.77
N VAL A 8 4.85 9.86 -2.09
CA VAL A 8 3.66 10.48 -1.45
C VAL A 8 2.53 10.72 -2.46
N TRP A 9 2.88 11.09 -3.69
CA TRP A 9 1.91 11.34 -4.75
C TRP A 9 1.28 10.06 -5.30
N LEU A 10 1.97 8.92 -5.19
CA LEU A 10 1.48 7.59 -5.56
C LEU A 10 0.53 7.01 -4.51
N LEU A 11 0.59 7.47 -3.25
CA LEU A 11 -0.35 7.04 -2.22
C LEU A 11 -1.81 7.31 -2.61
N ARG A 12 -2.05 8.33 -3.43
CA ARG A 12 -3.38 8.65 -3.97
C ARG A 12 -3.96 7.53 -4.84
N LEU A 13 -3.14 6.64 -5.38
CA LEU A 13 -3.63 5.44 -6.05
C LEU A 13 -4.45 4.58 -5.07
N LEU A 14 -4.03 4.48 -3.80
CA LEU A 14 -4.71 3.68 -2.78
C LEU A 14 -6.14 4.14 -2.48
N GLU A 15 -6.49 5.37 -2.86
CA GLU A 15 -7.85 5.90 -2.74
C GLU A 15 -8.82 5.22 -3.74
N GLN A 16 -8.29 4.69 -4.86
CA GLN A 16 -9.01 3.88 -5.84
C GLN A 16 -9.04 2.40 -5.43
N SER A 17 -9.90 1.60 -6.07
CA SER A 17 -9.87 0.15 -5.82
C SER A 17 -8.65 -0.50 -6.46
N TYR A 18 -8.10 -1.53 -5.81
CA TYR A 18 -7.01 -2.32 -6.37
C TYR A 18 -7.37 -2.87 -7.75
N GLU A 19 -8.61 -3.34 -7.94
CA GLU A 19 -9.05 -3.91 -9.22
C GLU A 19 -8.98 -2.89 -10.36
N GLU A 20 -9.43 -1.66 -10.13
CA GLU A 20 -9.37 -0.58 -11.13
C GLU A 20 -7.93 -0.21 -11.45
N VAL A 21 -7.08 -0.08 -10.43
CA VAL A 21 -5.66 0.26 -10.62
C VAL A 21 -4.91 -0.88 -11.32
N ALA A 22 -5.16 -2.13 -10.95
CA ALA A 22 -4.51 -3.29 -11.56
C ALA A 22 -4.89 -3.50 -13.03
N ARG A 23 -6.08 -3.05 -13.43
CA ARG A 23 -6.56 -3.15 -14.82
C ARG A 23 -5.80 -2.23 -15.77
N ASP A 24 -5.47 -1.02 -15.31
CA ASP A 24 -4.75 -0.01 -16.11
C ASP A 24 -3.92 0.90 -15.19
N VAL A 25 -2.75 0.39 -14.76
CA VAL A 25 -1.83 1.15 -13.90
C VAL A 25 -1.39 2.47 -14.58
N PRO A 26 -0.98 2.48 -15.88
CA PRO A 26 -0.62 3.73 -16.55
C PRO A 26 -1.77 4.75 -16.58
N GLY A 27 -2.99 4.32 -16.89
CA GLY A 27 -4.17 5.18 -16.90
C GLY A 27 -4.55 5.70 -15.51
N ALA A 28 -4.49 4.86 -14.49
CA ALA A 28 -4.74 5.24 -13.11
C ALA A 28 -3.73 6.29 -12.61
N VAL A 29 -2.46 6.18 -13.00
CA VAL A 29 -1.44 7.19 -12.68
C VAL A 29 -1.63 8.46 -13.51
N ALA A 30 -1.94 8.34 -14.80
CA ALA A 30 -2.24 9.50 -15.65
C ALA A 30 -3.46 10.28 -15.13
N ALA A 31 -4.46 9.60 -14.57
CA ALA A 31 -5.64 10.20 -13.95
C ALA A 31 -5.30 11.04 -12.70
N LEU A 32 -4.18 10.76 -12.03
CA LEU A 32 -3.69 11.62 -10.94
C LEU A 32 -3.21 12.99 -11.44
N ARG A 33 -3.05 13.18 -12.76
CA ARG A 33 -2.56 14.40 -13.41
C ARG A 33 -1.22 14.87 -12.85
N ILE A 34 -0.35 13.92 -12.55
CA ILE A 34 0.98 14.19 -12.02
C ILE A 34 1.94 14.23 -13.19
N ASP A 35 2.57 15.38 -13.39
CA ASP A 35 3.53 15.63 -14.48
C ASP A 35 4.92 15.06 -14.13
N ARG A 36 4.96 13.84 -13.59
CA ARG A 36 6.17 13.13 -13.20
C ARG A 36 6.18 11.78 -13.89
N PRO A 37 7.28 11.38 -14.54
CA PRO A 37 7.37 10.05 -15.12
C PRO A 37 7.18 9.00 -14.03
N LEU A 38 6.37 7.99 -14.34
CA LEU A 38 6.32 6.76 -13.56
C LEU A 38 7.75 6.22 -13.45
N PRO A 39 8.24 5.89 -12.25
CA PRO A 39 9.48 5.13 -12.12
C PRO A 39 9.33 3.86 -12.96
N ALA A 40 10.30 3.58 -13.83
CA ALA A 40 10.25 2.44 -14.74
C ALA A 40 10.15 1.09 -14.00
N ASP A 41 10.51 1.10 -12.73
CA ASP A 41 10.54 0.00 -11.77
C ASP A 41 9.46 0.11 -10.67
N MET A 42 8.48 1.03 -10.81
CA MET A 42 7.46 1.22 -9.78
C MET A 42 6.67 -0.06 -9.54
N SER A 43 6.89 -0.65 -8.37
CA SER A 43 6.10 -1.78 -7.91
C SER A 43 4.97 -1.30 -6.99
N LEU A 44 3.71 -1.63 -7.32
CA LEU A 44 2.57 -1.42 -6.41
C LEU A 44 2.80 -2.10 -5.06
N GLN A 45 3.61 -3.15 -5.02
CA GLN A 45 4.00 -3.83 -3.79
C GLN A 45 4.91 -2.95 -2.93
N GLN A 46 5.91 -2.30 -3.53
CA GLN A 46 6.78 -1.35 -2.81
C GLN A 46 5.97 -0.19 -2.26
N LEU A 47 5.00 0.34 -3.03
CA LEU A 47 4.07 1.35 -2.56
C LEU A 47 3.31 0.87 -1.31
N LEU A 48 2.78 -0.36 -1.32
CA LEU A 48 2.07 -0.94 -0.17
C LEU A 48 2.98 -1.12 1.05
N ILE A 49 4.18 -1.67 0.85
CA ILE A 49 5.15 -1.89 1.93
C ILE A 49 5.53 -0.57 2.58
N SER A 50 5.96 0.42 1.80
CA SER A 50 6.32 1.75 2.34
C SER A 50 5.13 2.43 3.02
N THR A 51 3.91 2.21 2.53
CA THR A 51 2.70 2.72 3.18
C THR A 51 2.46 2.08 4.54
N LEU A 52 2.58 0.76 4.65
CA LEU A 52 2.42 0.03 5.91
C LEU A 52 3.52 0.40 6.92
N GLU A 53 4.75 0.58 6.44
CA GLU A 53 5.91 0.97 7.27
C GLU A 53 5.82 2.43 7.75
N SER A 54 5.20 3.32 6.98
CA SER A 54 5.00 4.73 7.35
C SER A 54 4.23 4.91 8.67
N GLY A 55 3.42 3.91 9.05
CA GLY A 55 2.59 3.96 10.25
C GLY A 55 1.47 5.01 10.21
N SER A 56 1.17 5.58 9.04
CA SER A 56 0.07 6.55 8.88
C SER A 56 -1.29 5.85 8.94
N PRO A 57 -2.16 6.14 9.92
CA PRO A 57 -3.42 5.41 10.09
C PRO A 57 -4.32 5.43 8.84
N TYR A 58 -4.42 6.57 8.16
CA TYR A 58 -5.24 6.73 6.96
C TYR A 58 -4.74 5.85 5.81
N TRP A 59 -3.46 5.98 5.46
CA TRP A 59 -2.88 5.25 4.33
C TRP A 59 -2.75 3.75 4.62
N THR A 60 -2.45 3.38 5.86
CA THR A 60 -2.45 1.98 6.31
C THR A 60 -3.82 1.34 6.10
N GLY A 61 -4.91 2.03 6.45
CA GLY A 61 -6.27 1.53 6.20
C GLY A 61 -6.55 1.26 4.72
N LEU A 62 -6.11 2.15 3.83
CA LEU A 62 -6.23 1.97 2.38
C LEU A 62 -5.36 0.83 1.84
N ALA A 63 -4.11 0.71 2.31
CA ALA A 63 -3.23 -0.40 1.94
C ALA A 63 -3.82 -1.76 2.35
N ILE A 64 -4.40 -1.87 3.55
CA ILE A 64 -5.08 -3.08 4.02
C ILE A 64 -6.32 -3.38 3.16
N LYS A 65 -7.06 -2.34 2.73
CA LYS A 65 -8.20 -2.50 1.82
C LYS A 65 -7.80 -3.11 0.48
N TRP A 66 -6.65 -2.73 -0.08
CA TRP A 66 -6.13 -3.37 -1.29
C TRP A 66 -5.78 -4.85 -1.08
N VAL A 67 -5.19 -5.18 0.06
CA VAL A 67 -4.94 -6.59 0.42
C VAL A 67 -6.26 -7.37 0.57
N GLU A 68 -7.29 -6.76 1.14
CA GLU A 68 -8.64 -7.33 1.24
C GLU A 68 -9.29 -7.54 -0.15
N GLN A 69 -8.98 -6.68 -1.12
CA GLN A 69 -9.42 -6.77 -2.51
C GLN A 69 -8.63 -7.79 -3.35
N GLY A 70 -7.67 -8.51 -2.77
CA GLY A 70 -6.95 -9.59 -3.45
C GLY A 70 -5.57 -9.23 -3.97
N PHE A 71 -4.96 -8.12 -3.50
CA PHE A 71 -3.56 -7.82 -3.82
C PHE A 71 -2.65 -9.02 -3.46
N PRO A 72 -1.74 -9.44 -4.37
CA PRO A 72 -0.83 -10.57 -4.12
C PRO A 72 0.02 -10.38 -2.86
N ARG A 73 0.03 -11.40 -2.00
CA ARG A 73 0.78 -11.39 -0.74
C ARG A 73 1.99 -12.29 -0.85
N ASP A 74 3.16 -11.67 -0.95
CA ASP A 74 4.44 -12.36 -0.88
C ASP A 74 5.06 -12.25 0.53
N SER A 75 6.27 -12.79 0.71
CA SER A 75 6.95 -12.81 2.00
C SER A 75 7.25 -11.41 2.56
N GLU A 76 7.60 -10.45 1.69
CA GLU A 76 7.91 -9.08 2.11
C GLU A 76 6.64 -8.34 2.55
N LEU A 77 5.54 -8.46 1.79
CA LEU A 77 4.27 -7.85 2.19
C LEU A 77 3.73 -8.48 3.49
N ILE A 78 3.87 -9.80 3.65
CA ILE A 78 3.49 -10.49 4.90
C ILE A 78 4.29 -9.94 6.08
N LYS A 79 5.59 -9.71 5.93
CA LYS A 79 6.45 -9.13 6.97
C LYS A 79 6.00 -7.72 7.35
N ALA A 80 5.73 -6.85 6.37
CA ALA A 80 5.22 -5.50 6.60
C ALA A 80 3.85 -5.51 7.33
N LEU A 81 2.94 -6.42 6.95
CA LEU A 81 1.65 -6.58 7.63
C LEU A 81 1.80 -7.05 9.09
N ARG A 82 2.78 -7.92 9.40
CA ARG A 82 3.07 -8.32 10.79
C ARG A 82 3.53 -7.12 11.63
N GLN A 83 4.49 -6.36 11.11
CA GLN A 83 5.00 -5.17 11.79
C GLN A 83 3.89 -4.14 12.01
N CYS A 84 3.07 -3.89 10.98
CA CYS A 84 1.90 -3.02 11.07
C CYS A 84 0.91 -3.47 12.16
N SER A 85 0.71 -4.78 12.33
CA SER A 85 -0.23 -5.31 13.31
C SER A 85 0.17 -5.04 14.77
N ASP A 86 1.45 -4.81 15.02
CA ASP A 86 1.99 -4.52 16.35
C ASP A 86 2.11 -3.00 16.60
N ASN A 87 1.91 -2.15 15.58
CA ASN A 87 2.01 -0.69 15.69
C ASN A 87 0.77 -0.07 16.36
N LYS A 88 0.90 0.35 17.61
CA LYS A 88 -0.20 0.93 18.42
C LYS A 88 -0.78 2.24 17.89
N ALA A 89 -0.09 2.95 16.99
CA ALA A 89 -0.61 4.16 16.35
C ALA A 89 -1.73 3.87 15.33
N ILE A 90 -1.76 2.64 14.79
CA ILE A 90 -2.77 2.20 13.82
C ILE A 90 -4.05 1.80 14.55
N ALA A 91 -5.21 2.04 13.93
CA ALA A 91 -6.50 1.65 14.50
C ALA A 91 -6.56 0.14 14.80
N GLN A 92 -7.22 -0.24 15.90
CA GLN A 92 -7.31 -1.63 16.32
C GLN A 92 -7.89 -2.52 15.22
N SER A 93 -8.96 -2.09 14.54
CA SER A 93 -9.57 -2.82 13.41
C SER A 93 -8.56 -3.17 12.32
N ASP A 94 -7.71 -2.20 11.96
CA ASP A 94 -6.73 -2.34 10.89
C ASP A 94 -5.58 -3.26 11.32
N ARG A 95 -5.12 -3.15 12.57
CA ARG A 95 -4.13 -4.10 13.12
C ARG A 95 -4.63 -5.54 13.11
N HIS A 96 -5.89 -5.77 13.48
CA HIS A 96 -6.52 -7.09 13.45
C HIS A 96 -6.60 -7.64 12.01
N LYS A 97 -7.01 -6.80 11.05
CA LYS A 97 -7.00 -7.16 9.62
C LYS A 97 -5.59 -7.51 9.13
N ALA A 98 -4.61 -6.65 9.42
CA ALA A 98 -3.21 -6.87 9.03
C ALA A 98 -2.68 -8.20 9.58
N ARG A 99 -2.93 -8.51 10.86
CA ARG A 99 -2.54 -9.78 11.48
C ARG A 99 -3.20 -10.98 10.79
N ARG A 100 -4.50 -10.89 10.48
CA ARG A 100 -5.23 -11.94 9.76
C ARG A 100 -4.65 -12.18 8.37
N PHE A 101 -4.31 -11.12 7.63
CA PHE A 101 -3.75 -11.26 6.29
C PHE A 101 -2.30 -11.78 6.30
N ALA A 102 -1.52 -11.47 7.34
CA ALA A 102 -0.16 -11.98 7.53
C ALA A 102 -0.09 -13.46 7.97
N GLY A 103 -1.17 -14.01 8.51
CA GLY A 103 -1.26 -15.41 8.97
C GLY A 103 -1.88 -16.37 7.94
N ARG A 104 -2.52 -15.85 6.88
CA ARG A 104 -3.10 -16.64 5.79
C ARG A 104 -2.05 -16.86 4.70
N VAL A 105 -1.27 -17.93 4.83
CA VAL A 105 -0.40 -18.48 3.77
C VAL A 105 -1.18 -19.53 3.00
#